data_AF-A0A8J7XH67-F1
#
_entry.id   AF-A0A8J7XH67-F1
#
_cell.length_a   1.000
_cell.length_b   1.000
_cell.length_c   1.000
_cell.angle_alpha   90.00
_cell.angle_beta   90.00
_cell.angle_gamma   90.00
#
_symmetry.space_group_name_H-M   'P 1'
#
loop_
_entity.id
_entity.type
_entity.pdbx_description
1 polymer ?
#
loop_
_entity_poly.entity_id
_entity_poly.type
_entity_poly.pdbx_seq_one_letter_code
_entity_poly.pdbx_strand_id
1 'polypeptide(L)'
;MTTCNRCGAELPEEAQFCPRCGASTAARQEEFYIDSDHLVEKIKELVHEGNVTRIIVKDDKDKLLLDIPVTVGVIGALIAPWLAALGAIAAFVTECKIIVERRE
;
A
#
# COMPACT_ATOMS: atom_id res chain seq x y z
N MET A 1 -9.70 5.84 -14.65
CA MET A 1 -9.08 5.85 -16.00
C MET A 1 -7.60 6.12 -15.88
N THR A 2 -6.76 5.12 -16.14
CA THR A 2 -5.30 5.23 -16.04
C THR A 2 -4.72 5.31 -17.44
N THR A 3 -3.73 6.17 -17.70
CA THR A 3 -3.08 6.24 -19.01
C THR A 3 -1.79 5.42 -19.01
N CYS A 4 -1.53 4.72 -20.11
CA CYS A 4 -0.29 3.98 -20.29
C CYS A 4 0.91 4.95 -20.35
N ASN A 5 1.86 4.78 -19.43
CA ASN A 5 3.10 5.56 -19.35
C ASN A 5 4.01 5.44 -20.59
N ARG A 6 3.85 4.38 -21.40
CA ARG A 6 4.65 4.14 -22.61
C ARG A 6 4.01 4.73 -23.87
N CYS A 7 2.69 4.61 -24.06
CA CYS A 7 2.05 4.96 -25.34
C CYS A 7 0.84 5.89 -25.23
N GLY A 8 0.46 6.30 -24.00
CA GLY A 8 -0.64 7.22 -23.74
C GLY A 8 -2.04 6.64 -24.01
N ALA A 9 -2.17 5.33 -24.23
CA ALA A 9 -3.48 4.70 -24.38
C ALA A 9 -4.28 4.76 -23.07
N GLU A 10 -5.59 4.95 -23.16
CA GLU A 10 -6.51 4.81 -22.03
C GLU A 10 -6.61 3.33 -21.64
N LEU A 11 -6.37 3.05 -20.36
CA LEU A 11 -6.41 1.70 -19.81
C LEU A 11 -7.66 1.52 -18.96
N PRO A 12 -8.32 0.35 -19.08
CA PRO A 12 -9.22 -0.14 -18.05
C PRO A 12 -8.52 -0.17 -16.69
N GLU A 13 -9.26 0.06 -15.60
CA GLU A 13 -8.69 0.13 -14.24
C GLU A 13 -8.05 -1.21 -13.80
N GLU A 14 -8.40 -2.32 -14.46
CA GLU A 14 -7.96 -3.68 -14.15
C GLU A 14 -7.01 -4.25 -15.23
N ALA A 15 -6.57 -3.45 -16.20
CA ALA A 15 -5.74 -3.96 -17.29
C ALA A 15 -4.33 -4.31 -16.80
N GLN A 16 -3.99 -5.60 -16.83
CA GLN A 16 -2.64 -6.07 -16.50
C GLN A 16 -1.60 -5.73 -17.58
N PHE A 17 -2.05 -5.55 -18.82
CA PHE A 17 -1.23 -5.18 -19.97
C PHE A 17 -1.94 -4.15 -20.84
N CYS A 18 -1.17 -3.23 -21.42
CA CYS A 18 -1.67 -2.29 -22.40
C CYS A 18 -2.00 -2.99 -23.72
N PRO A 19 -3.27 -3.02 -24.19
CA PRO A 19 -3.65 -3.69 -25.44
C PRO A 19 -3.04 -3.05 -26.69
N ARG A 20 -2.54 -1.82 -26.59
CA ARG A 20 -1.94 -1.08 -27.71
C ARG A 20 -0.44 -1.33 -27.87
N CYS A 21 0.31 -1.48 -26.78
CA CYS A 21 1.78 -1.53 -26.83
C CYS A 21 2.43 -2.67 -26.02
N GLY A 22 1.64 -3.47 -25.31
CA GLY A 22 2.12 -4.62 -24.55
C GLY A 22 2.87 -4.28 -23.25
N ALA A 23 2.90 -3.02 -22.81
CA ALA A 23 3.48 -2.65 -21.51
C ALA A 23 2.67 -3.28 -20.36
N SER A 24 3.33 -3.83 -19.34
CA SER A 24 2.67 -4.25 -18.10
C SER A 24 2.16 -3.02 -17.35
N THR A 25 0.91 -3.09 -16.93
CA THR A 25 0.21 -1.99 -16.24
C THR A 25 -0.47 -2.49 -14.97
N ALA A 26 -0.19 -3.74 -14.57
CA ALA A 26 -0.74 -4.35 -13.37
C ALA A 26 -0.21 -3.66 -12.11
N ALA A 27 -1.10 -3.05 -11.35
CA ALA A 27 -0.85 -2.83 -9.93
C ALA A 27 -1.04 -4.17 -9.21
N ARG A 28 -0.04 -4.63 -8.46
CA ARG A 28 -0.11 -5.87 -7.70
C ARG A 28 -0.55 -5.54 -6.28
N GLN A 29 -1.71 -6.05 -5.88
CA GLN A 29 -2.21 -5.94 -4.52
C GLN A 29 -1.83 -7.19 -3.73
N GLU A 30 -1.19 -7.02 -2.57
CA GLU A 30 -0.81 -8.11 -1.67
C GLU A 30 -1.45 -7.88 -0.30
N GLU A 31 -2.03 -8.94 0.26
CA GLU A 31 -2.67 -8.90 1.59
C GLU A 31 -1.84 -9.74 2.57
N PHE A 32 -1.48 -9.13 3.70
CA PHE A 32 -0.74 -9.76 4.78
C PHE A 32 -1.58 -9.73 6.06
N TYR A 33 -1.75 -10.88 6.70
CA TYR A 33 -2.35 -11.00 8.03
C TYR A 33 -1.22 -11.08 9.04
N ILE A 34 -1.09 -10.07 9.90
CA ILE A 34 0.05 -9.91 10.81
C ILE A 34 -0.47 -9.48 12.18
N ASP A 35 0.08 -10.08 13.23
CA ASP A 35 -0.20 -9.71 14.61
C ASP A 35 0.18 -8.25 14.90
N SER A 36 -0.56 -7.62 15.81
CA SER A 36 -0.45 -6.18 16.05
C SER A 36 0.93 -5.74 16.53
N ASP A 37 1.67 -6.60 17.23
CA ASP A 37 3.06 -6.37 17.65
C ASP A 37 4.05 -6.27 16.47
N HIS A 38 3.81 -7.01 15.38
CA HIS A 38 4.70 -7.07 14.21
C HIS A 38 4.27 -6.14 13.06
N LEU A 39 3.12 -5.47 13.19
CA LEU A 39 2.57 -4.55 12.20
C LEU A 39 3.57 -3.45 11.81
N VAL A 40 4.16 -2.81 12.82
CA VAL A 40 5.08 -1.67 12.62
C VAL A 40 6.37 -2.11 11.93
N GLU A 41 6.88 -3.30 12.28
CA GLU A 41 8.08 -3.86 11.66
C GLU A 41 7.84 -4.17 10.19
N LYS A 42 6.71 -4.80 9.85
CA LYS A 42 6.38 -5.11 8.46
C LYS A 42 6.21 -3.85 7.62
N ILE A 43 5.53 -2.83 8.14
CA ILE A 43 5.36 -1.57 7.41
C ILE A 43 6.70 -0.92 7.14
N LYS A 44 7.62 -0.91 8.11
CA LYS A 44 8.98 -0.42 7.89
C LYS A 44 9.71 -1.21 6.81
N GLU A 45 9.63 -2.53 6.81
CA GLU A 45 10.23 -3.39 5.78
C GLU A 45 9.67 -3.08 4.39
N LEU A 46 8.34 -3.02 4.26
CA LEU A 46 7.63 -2.70 3.01
C LEU A 46 8.00 -1.32 2.45
N VAL A 47 8.18 -0.34 3.33
CA VAL A 47 8.66 1.00 2.94
C VAL A 47 10.12 0.96 2.50
N HIS A 48 10.97 0.16 3.16
CA HIS A 48 12.38 0.00 2.77
C HIS A 48 12.54 -0.72 1.43
N GLU A 49 11.66 -1.65 1.07
CA GLU A 49 11.65 -2.29 -0.24
C GLU A 49 11.45 -1.29 -1.39
N GLY A 50 10.84 -0.12 -1.12
CA GLY A 50 10.70 0.97 -2.10
C GLY A 50 9.76 0.71 -3.28
N ASN A 51 9.22 -0.51 -3.41
CA ASN A 51 8.28 -0.91 -4.47
C ASN A 51 6.80 -0.81 -4.04
N VAL A 52 6.54 -0.19 -2.89
CA VAL A 52 5.19 -0.01 -2.35
C VAL A 52 4.76 1.42 -2.59
N THR A 53 3.53 1.61 -3.09
CA THR A 53 2.97 2.93 -3.37
C THR A 53 1.89 3.32 -2.38
N ARG A 54 1.21 2.34 -1.77
CA ARG A 54 0.18 2.55 -0.76
C ARG A 54 0.11 1.37 0.20
N ILE A 55 -0.05 1.67 1.48
CA ILE A 55 -0.25 0.69 2.54
C ILE A 55 -1.56 1.04 3.25
N ILE A 56 -2.48 0.09 3.28
CA ILE A 56 -3.77 0.22 3.93
C ILE A 56 -3.80 -0.78 5.08
N VAL A 57 -4.01 -0.32 6.30
CA VAL A 57 -4.16 -1.16 7.48
C VAL A 57 -5.62 -1.22 7.88
N LYS A 58 -6.12 -2.42 8.07
CA LYS A 58 -7.47 -2.73 8.52
C LYS A 58 -7.45 -3.58 9.79
N ASP A 59 -8.52 -3.48 10.55
CA ASP A 59 -8.82 -4.35 11.70
C ASP A 59 -9.46 -5.68 11.24
N ASP A 60 -9.66 -6.64 12.16
CA ASP A 60 -10.38 -7.91 11.94
C ASP A 60 -11.79 -7.68 11.35
N LYS A 61 -12.39 -6.53 11.69
CA LYS A 61 -13.74 -6.12 11.25
C LYS A 61 -13.75 -5.38 9.92
N ASP A 62 -12.69 -5.49 9.13
CA ASP A 62 -12.49 -4.79 7.86
C ASP A 62 -12.56 -3.25 7.96
N LYS A 63 -12.45 -2.70 9.17
CA LYS A 63 -12.45 -1.26 9.41
C LYS A 63 -11.10 -0.69 9.02
N LEU A 64 -11.11 0.36 8.19
CA LEU A 64 -9.90 1.10 7.83
C LEU A 64 -9.33 1.78 9.07
N LEU A 65 -8.20 1.27 9.56
CA LEU A 65 -7.45 1.87 10.66
C LEU A 65 -6.53 2.95 10.13
N LEU A 66 -5.89 2.70 8.99
CA LEU A 66 -4.95 3.63 8.40
C LEU A 66 -4.79 3.44 6.88
N ASP A 67 -4.47 4.53 6.19
CA ASP A 67 -4.14 4.55 4.77
C ASP A 67 -2.93 5.46 4.56
N ILE A 68 -1.82 4.89 4.11
CA ILE A 68 -0.51 5.55 3.99
C ILE A 68 -0.07 5.53 2.52
N PRO A 69 0.02 6.69 1.84
CA PRO A 69 0.66 6.78 0.54
C PRO A 69 2.19 6.78 0.69
N VAL A 70 2.85 5.73 0.19
CA VAL A 70 4.32 5.54 0.26
C VAL A 70 4.96 6.20 -0.97
N THR A 71 4.85 7.52 -1.05
CA THR A 71 5.45 8.32 -2.14
C THR A 71 6.66 9.10 -1.61
N VAL A 72 7.65 9.35 -2.47
CA VAL A 72 8.95 9.95 -2.11
C VAL A 72 8.83 11.25 -1.29
N GLY A 73 7.80 12.08 -1.52
CA GLY A 73 7.56 13.31 -0.76
C GLY A 73 6.87 13.12 0.60
N VAL A 74 6.10 12.04 0.76
CA VAL A 74 5.35 11.75 1.98
C VAL A 74 6.22 11.02 3.02
N ILE A 75 7.14 10.17 2.53
CA ILE A 75 8.06 9.39 3.36
C ILE A 75 8.88 10.30 4.31
N GLY A 76 9.34 11.46 3.84
CA GLY A 76 10.16 12.37 4.65
C GLY A 76 9.38 13.29 5.60
N ALA A 77 8.12 13.62 5.29
CA ALA A 77 7.38 14.68 6.01
C ALA A 77 6.37 14.13 7.03
N LEU A 78 5.75 12.96 6.77
CA LEU A 78 4.56 12.52 7.50
C LEU A 78 4.58 11.05 7.97
N ILE A 79 5.70 10.33 7.81
CA ILE A 79 5.82 8.95 8.31
C ILE A 79 5.64 8.85 9.83
N ALA A 80 6.30 9.73 10.59
CA ALA A 80 6.29 9.64 12.05
C ALA A 80 4.89 9.81 12.67
N PRO A 81 4.06 10.80 12.27
CA PRO A 81 2.67 10.92 12.73
C PRO A 81 1.82 9.67 12.54
N TRP A 82 1.92 9.02 11.38
CA TRP A 82 1.13 7.83 11.07
C TRP A 82 1.65 6.56 11.77
N LEU A 83 2.97 6.39 11.89
CA LEU A 83 3.54 5.30 12.69
C LEU A 83 3.17 5.44 14.18
N ALA A 84 3.13 6.67 14.72
CA ALA A 84 2.69 6.92 16.08
C ALA A 84 1.20 6.58 16.27
N ALA A 85 0.35 6.93 15.29
CA ALA A 85 -1.06 6.56 15.30
C ALA A 85 -1.25 5.03 15.24
N LEU A 86 -0.46 4.32 14.43
CA LEU A 86 -0.46 2.85 14.43
C LEU A 86 -0.09 2.27 15.78
N GLY A 87 0.96 2.78 16.43
CA GLY A 87 1.36 2.31 17.75
C GLY A 87 0.27 2.47 18.80
N ALA A 88 -0.50 3.57 18.74
CA ALA A 88 -1.62 3.80 19.62
C ALA A 88 -2.80 2.85 19.36
N ILE A 89 -3.09 2.53 18.09
CA ILE A 89 -4.22 1.66 17.70
C ILE A 89 -3.87 0.18 17.91
N ALA A 90 -2.65 -0.23 17.55
CA ALA A 90 -2.14 -1.59 17.73
C ALA A 90 -2.06 -2.00 19.22
N ALA A 91 -2.01 -1.04 20.15
CA ALA A 91 -2.10 -1.32 21.58
C ALA A 91 -3.49 -1.79 22.05
N PHE A 92 -4.54 -1.56 21.24
CA PHE A 92 -5.93 -1.93 21.58
C PHE A 92 -6.51 -3.05 20.69
N VAL A 93 -5.84 -3.41 19.60
CA VAL A 93 -6.29 -4.41 18.62
C VAL A 93 -5.30 -5.57 18.63
N THR A 94 -5.78 -6.82 18.60
CA THR A 94 -4.93 -8.02 18.60
C THR A 94 -4.57 -8.51 17.19
N GLU A 95 -5.49 -8.40 16.21
CA GLU A 95 -5.27 -8.87 14.84
C GLU A 95 -5.42 -7.73 13.82
N CYS A 96 -4.43 -7.56 12.94
CA CYS A 96 -4.44 -6.54 11.90
C CYS A 96 -4.27 -7.15 10.50
N LYS A 97 -4.97 -6.58 9.53
CA LYS A 97 -4.86 -6.91 8.10
C LYS A 97 -4.18 -5.77 7.36
N ILE A 98 -3.05 -6.06 6.72
CA ILE A 98 -2.32 -5.09 5.88
C ILE A 98 -2.62 -5.39 4.42
N ILE A 99 -3.08 -4.39 3.68
CA ILE A 99 -3.26 -4.42 2.24
C ILE A 99 -2.20 -3.50 1.63
N VAL A 100 -1.39 -4.04 0.74
CA VAL A 100 -0.27 -3.35 0.12
C VAL A 100 -0.54 -3.24 -1.37
N GLU A 101 -0.54 -2.03 -1.91
CA GLU A 101 -0.61 -1.79 -3.34
C GLU A 101 0.79 -1.45 -3.88
N ARG A 102 1.31 -2.33 -4.74
CA ARG A 102 2.55 -2.13 -5.49
C ARG A 102 2.21 -1.69 -6.92
N ARG A 103 2.95 -0.72 -7.44
CA ARG A 103 2.94 -0.39 -8.88
C ARG A 103 4.26 -0.89 -9.47
N GLU A 104 4.17 -1.79 -10.44
CA GLU A 104 5.32 -2.23 -11.26
C GLU A 104 5.53 -1.32 -12.49
#